data_AF-A0A402C2K0-F1
#
_entry.id   AF-A0A402C2K0-F1
#
_cell.length_a   1.000
_cell.length_b   1.000
_cell.length_c   1.000
_cell.angle_alpha   90.00
_cell.angle_beta   90.00
_cell.angle_gamma   90.00
#
_symmetry.space_group_name_H-M   'P 1'
#
loop_
_entity.id
_entity.type
_entity.pdbx_description
1 polymer ?
#
loop_
_entity_poly.entity_id
_entity_poly.type
_entity_poly.pdbx_seq_one_letter_code
_entity_poly.pdbx_strand_id
1 'polypeptide(L)'
;MIEDATESPLTPVPGPTRLIPRRRPDGRELLATAKGILIAARGCSDAQAFDELLDVSRRHHLTVLGAARSLVDLAAGPAPRRRRSDAIRFDEWDQLITQLPLRRHAHAS
;
A
#
# COMPACT_ATOMS: atom_id res chain seq x y z
N MET A 1 -41.21 -46.80 -28.22
CA MET A 1 -41.67 -46.53 -26.84
C MET A 1 -40.49 -46.79 -25.92
N ILE A 2 -39.91 -45.72 -25.38
CA ILE A 2 -39.20 -45.52 -24.10
C ILE A 2 -38.53 -44.15 -24.27
N GLU A 3 -39.09 -43.16 -23.59
CA GLU A 3 -38.48 -41.85 -23.32
C GLU A 3 -37.49 -42.02 -22.15
N ASP A 4 -36.44 -41.19 -22.05
CA ASP A 4 -36.01 -40.52 -20.79
C ASP A 4 -34.62 -39.85 -20.91
N ALA A 5 -34.44 -38.78 -20.13
CA ALA A 5 -33.23 -37.99 -19.84
C ALA A 5 -32.77 -37.01 -20.94
N THR A 6 -33.24 -35.76 -20.98
CA THR A 6 -32.97 -34.64 -20.04
C THR A 6 -31.47 -34.33 -19.84
N GLU A 7 -31.10 -33.14 -20.34
CA GLU A 7 -30.07 -32.20 -19.89
C GLU A 7 -28.67 -32.67 -19.44
N SER A 8 -27.65 -32.11 -20.07
CA SER A 8 -26.68 -31.26 -19.35
C SER A 8 -25.90 -30.37 -20.31
N PRO A 9 -26.10 -29.04 -20.30
CA PRO A 9 -25.22 -28.13 -21.02
C PRO A 9 -23.81 -28.22 -20.40
N LEU A 10 -22.84 -28.58 -21.22
CA LEU A 10 -21.42 -28.49 -20.93
C LEU A 10 -21.12 -27.11 -20.34
N THR A 11 -20.86 -27.08 -19.04
CA THR A 11 -20.44 -25.86 -18.35
C THR A 11 -19.15 -25.37 -19.00
N PRO A 12 -19.05 -24.09 -19.41
CA PRO A 12 -17.77 -23.55 -19.84
C PRO A 12 -16.88 -23.50 -18.60
N VAL A 13 -15.89 -24.39 -18.57
CA VAL A 13 -14.80 -24.32 -17.60
C VAL A 13 -14.25 -22.88 -17.63
N PRO A 14 -14.27 -22.14 -16.51
CA PRO A 14 -13.62 -20.84 -16.48
C PRO A 14 -12.14 -21.10 -16.74
N GLY A 15 -11.67 -20.65 -17.91
CA GLY A 15 -10.27 -20.72 -18.28
C GLY A 15 -9.42 -20.11 -17.15
N PRO A 16 -8.17 -20.56 -16.98
CA PRO A 16 -7.34 -20.17 -15.85
C PRO A 16 -7.37 -18.65 -15.75
N THR A 17 -7.98 -18.16 -14.66
CA THR A 17 -8.08 -16.74 -14.34
C THR A 17 -6.70 -16.17 -14.57
N ARG A 18 -6.53 -15.36 -15.64
CA ARG A 18 -5.28 -14.66 -15.89
C ARG A 18 -5.07 -13.81 -14.64
N LEU A 19 -4.19 -14.28 -13.76
CA LEU A 19 -3.72 -13.51 -12.62
C LEU A 19 -3.01 -12.33 -13.26
N ILE A 20 -3.72 -11.21 -13.42
CA ILE A 20 -3.13 -9.95 -13.86
C ILE A 20 -1.94 -9.76 -12.92
N PRO A 21 -0.69 -9.77 -13.43
CA PRO A 21 0.46 -9.50 -12.60
C PRO A 21 0.16 -8.16 -11.94
N ARG A 22 -0.02 -8.14 -10.61
CA ARG A 22 -0.12 -6.88 -9.90
C ARG A 22 1.17 -6.14 -10.21
N ARG A 23 1.06 -5.11 -11.05
CA ARG A 23 2.20 -4.30 -11.47
C ARG A 23 2.84 -3.84 -10.17
N ARG A 24 4.14 -4.10 -10.01
CA ARG A 24 4.90 -3.47 -8.94
C ARG A 24 4.68 -1.96 -9.14
N PRO A 25 4.25 -1.20 -8.11
CA PRO A 25 4.06 0.24 -8.27
C PRO A 25 5.36 0.81 -8.81
N ASP A 26 5.27 1.58 -9.89
CA ASP A 26 6.43 2.22 -10.50
C ASP A 26 7.04 3.18 -9.47
N GLY A 27 8.36 3.42 -9.50
CA GLY A 27 9.03 4.18 -8.44
C GLY A 27 8.44 5.58 -8.20
N ARG A 28 7.86 6.20 -9.24
CA ARG A 28 7.15 7.48 -9.16
C ARG A 28 5.82 7.36 -8.42
N GLU A 29 5.07 6.28 -8.64
CA GLU A 29 3.81 5.99 -7.95
C GLU A 29 4.08 5.71 -6.47
N LEU A 30 5.09 4.90 -6.17
CA LEU A 30 5.51 4.62 -4.79
C LEU A 30 5.88 5.90 -4.03
N LEU A 31 6.64 6.78 -4.67
CA LEU A 31 7.01 8.08 -4.09
C LEU A 31 5.79 8.97 -3.87
N ALA A 32 4.87 9.02 -4.84
CA ALA A 32 3.62 9.78 -4.71
C ALA A 32 2.75 9.24 -3.55
N THR A 33 2.64 7.92 -3.40
CA THR A 33 1.92 7.30 -2.28
C THR A 33 2.56 7.66 -0.94
N ALA A 34 3.89 7.53 -0.82
CA ALA A 34 4.59 7.89 0.40
C ALA A 34 4.39 9.36 0.79
N LYS A 35 4.50 10.28 -0.17
CA LYS A 35 4.22 11.71 0.06
C LYS A 35 2.77 11.94 0.47
N GLY A 36 1.82 11.28 -0.18
CA GLY A 36 0.40 11.34 0.18
C GLY A 36 0.14 10.90 1.63
N ILE A 37 0.81 9.85 2.10
CA ILE A 37 0.75 9.41 3.50
C ILE A 37 1.23 10.52 4.45
N LEU A 38 2.37 11.17 4.15
CA LEU A 38 2.91 12.26 4.97
C LEU A 38 2.01 13.49 5.01
N ILE A 39 1.51 13.89 3.85
CA ILE A 39 0.58 15.02 3.72
C ILE A 39 -0.69 14.74 4.53
N ALA A 40 -1.27 13.54 4.40
CA ALA A 40 -2.48 13.18 5.14
C ALA A 40 -2.24 13.09 6.65
N ALA A 41 -1.07 12.59 7.08
CA ALA A 41 -0.74 12.44 8.49
C ALA A 41 -0.40 13.76 9.19
N ARG A 42 0.26 14.70 8.49
CA ARG A 42 0.86 15.91 9.10
C ARG A 42 0.29 17.23 8.59
N GLY A 43 -0.51 17.20 7.51
CA GLY A 43 -1.00 18.41 6.85
C GLY A 43 0.10 19.24 6.20
N CYS A 44 1.23 18.63 5.82
CA CYS A 44 2.35 19.32 5.19
C CYS A 44 2.19 19.46 3.67
N SER A 45 3.00 20.33 3.06
CA SER A 45 3.04 20.47 1.60
C SER A 45 3.77 19.31 0.92
N ASP A 46 3.55 19.16 -0.39
CA ASP A 46 4.21 18.16 -1.22
C ASP A 46 5.76 18.27 -1.20
N ALA A 47 6.29 19.50 -1.15
CA ALA A 47 7.73 19.74 -1.03
C ALA A 47 8.27 19.30 0.34
N GLN A 48 7.59 19.69 1.42
CA GLN A 48 7.97 19.28 2.79
C GLN A 48 7.91 17.78 2.98
N ALA A 49 6.92 17.10 2.39
CA ALA A 49 6.83 15.64 2.40
C ALA A 49 8.03 14.99 1.69
N PHE A 50 8.48 15.56 0.57
CA PHE A 50 9.68 15.07 -0.10
C PHE A 50 10.96 15.32 0.71
N ASP A 51 11.10 16.51 1.29
CA ASP A 51 12.24 16.86 2.14
C ASP A 51 12.36 15.94 3.35
N GLU A 52 11.22 15.54 3.93
CA GLU A 52 11.19 14.58 5.03
C GLU A 52 11.64 13.17 4.60
N LEU A 53 11.21 12.70 3.42
CA LEU A 53 11.73 11.45 2.85
C LEU A 53 13.23 11.54 2.56
N LEU A 54 13.72 12.69 2.11
CA LEU A 54 15.14 12.93 1.87
C LEU A 54 15.95 12.95 3.17
N ASP A 55 15.45 13.61 4.21
CA ASP A 55 16.07 13.64 5.54
C ASP A 55 16.21 12.23 6.13
N VAL A 56 15.12 11.45 6.12
CA VAL A 56 15.13 10.05 6.58
C VAL A 56 16.07 9.19 5.76
N SER A 57 16.08 9.37 4.43
CA SER A 57 17.01 8.64 3.58
C SER A 57 18.48 8.90 3.95
N ARG A 58 18.82 10.14 4.30
CA ARG A 58 20.18 10.52 4.72
C ARG A 58 20.53 9.97 6.10
N ARG A 59 19.62 10.08 7.07
CA ARG A 59 19.83 9.60 8.45
C ARG A 59 19.99 8.09 8.51
N HIS A 60 19.29 7.34 7.65
CA HIS A 60 19.29 5.88 7.65
C HIS A 60 20.07 5.27 6.48
N HIS A 61 20.82 6.08 5.72
CA HIS A 61 21.62 5.65 4.57
C HIS A 61 20.84 4.85 3.51
N LEU A 62 19.58 5.23 3.27
CA LEU A 62 18.72 4.65 2.24
C LEU A 62 18.67 5.54 0.99
N THR A 63 18.18 4.98 -0.10
CA THR A 63 17.66 5.82 -1.19
C THR A 63 16.32 6.41 -0.79
N VAL A 64 15.94 7.57 -1.34
CA VAL A 64 14.62 8.17 -1.13
C VAL A 64 13.49 7.20 -1.49
N LEU A 65 13.67 6.41 -2.56
CA LEU A 65 12.70 5.38 -2.94
C LEU A 65 12.64 4.23 -1.94
N GLY A 66 13.77 3.87 -1.31
CA GLY A 66 13.82 2.90 -0.22
C GLY A 66 13.07 3.38 1.02
N ALA A 67 13.28 4.64 1.40
CA ALA A 67 12.52 5.27 2.50
C ALA A 67 11.02 5.31 2.20
N ALA A 68 10.63 5.70 0.97
CA ALA A 68 9.24 5.67 0.53
C ALA A 68 8.64 4.26 0.62
N ARG A 69 9.40 3.22 0.23
CA ARG A 69 8.95 1.83 0.33
C ARG A 69 8.70 1.39 1.76
N SER A 70 9.65 1.66 2.66
CA SER A 70 9.51 1.35 4.08
C SER A 70 8.28 2.02 4.70
N LEU A 71 8.03 3.29 4.34
CA LEU A 71 6.86 4.02 4.83
C LEU A 71 5.54 3.40 4.32
N VAL A 72 5.46 3.06 3.04
CA VAL A 72 4.27 2.44 2.45
C VAL A 72 4.04 1.05 3.05
N ASP A 73 5.09 0.24 3.20
CA ASP A 73 5.00 -1.10 3.80
C ASP A 73 4.54 -1.00 5.28
N LEU A 74 4.97 0.02 6.01
CA LEU A 74 4.54 0.29 7.39
C LEU A 74 3.05 0.71 7.44
N ALA A 75 2.64 1.63 6.59
CA ALA A 75 1.26 2.12 6.52
C ALA A 75 0.26 1.04 6.06
N ALA A 76 0.71 0.09 5.24
CA ALA A 76 -0.10 -1.05 4.82
C ALA A 76 -0.42 -2.04 5.96
N GLY A 77 0.28 -1.94 7.10
CA GLY A 77 0.11 -2.83 8.24
C GLY A 77 0.59 -4.28 7.98
N PRO A 78 0.47 -5.18 8.97
CA PRO A 78 0.90 -6.56 8.82
C PRO A 78 0.04 -7.30 7.80
N ALA A 79 0.51 -7.40 6.56
CA ALA A 79 -0.13 -8.22 5.54
C ALA A 79 -0.06 -9.71 5.94
N PRO A 80 -1.13 -10.51 5.73
CA PRO A 80 -1.07 -11.95 5.89
C PRO A 80 -0.09 -12.51 4.85
N ARG A 81 1.12 -12.88 5.32
CA ARG A 81 2.22 -13.55 4.63
C ARG A 81 1.95 -13.93 3.15
N ARG A 82 2.08 -12.96 2.24
CA ARG A 82 2.46 -13.25 0.85
C ARG A 82 3.61 -12.35 0.47
N ARG A 83 4.81 -12.97 0.43
CA ARG A 83 6.14 -12.38 0.21
C ARG A 83 6.53 -11.40 1.33
N ARG A 84 7.30 -11.93 2.29
CA ARG A 84 8.07 -11.15 3.26
C ARG A 84 9.03 -10.23 2.47
N SER A 85 8.62 -8.98 2.25
CA SER A 85 9.59 -7.90 2.14
C SER A 85 10.21 -7.77 3.52
N ASP A 86 11.53 -7.85 3.63
CA ASP A 86 12.26 -7.50 4.85
C ASP A 86 12.22 -5.98 5.01
N ALA A 87 11.00 -5.44 5.19
CA ALA A 87 10.77 -4.02 5.28
C ALA A 87 11.33 -3.56 6.62
N ILE A 88 12.43 -2.82 6.56
CA ILE A 88 13.01 -2.16 7.73
C ILE A 88 11.94 -1.21 8.27
N ARG A 89 11.44 -1.53 9.46
CA ARG A 89 10.46 -0.73 10.21
C ARG A 89 11.24 0.18 11.15
N PHE A 90 10.90 1.47 11.13
CA PHE A 90 11.56 2.48 11.93
C PHE A 90 10.59 2.96 13.00
N ASP A 91 10.97 2.87 14.28
CA ASP A 91 10.12 3.21 15.43
C ASP A 91 9.64 4.68 15.42
N GLU A 92 10.42 5.60 14.86
CA GLU A 92 10.01 7.00 14.72
C GLU A 92 8.79 7.15 13.80
N TRP A 93 8.72 6.37 12.72
CA TRP A 93 7.57 6.33 11.82
C TRP A 93 6.38 5.60 12.44
N ASP A 94 6.66 4.60 13.27
CA ASP A 94 5.63 3.92 14.05
C ASP A 94 4.97 4.87 15.05
N GLN A 95 5.76 5.70 15.73
CA GLN A 95 5.27 6.74 16.64
C GLN A 95 4.51 7.83 15.88
N LEU A 96 4.97 8.24 14.70
CA LEU A 96 4.25 9.19 13.86
C LEU A 96 2.90 8.66 13.41
N ILE A 97 2.84 7.38 13.03
CA ILE A 97 1.60 6.71 12.62
C ILE A 97 0.68 6.46 13.82
N THR A 98 1.24 6.13 14.98
CA THR A 98 0.49 5.88 16.22
C THR A 98 -0.04 7.17 16.85
N GLN A 99 0.66 8.28 16.65
CA GLN A 99 0.22 9.61 17.04
C GLN A 99 -0.78 10.23 16.05
N LEU A 100 -1.20 9.54 14.97
CA LEU A 100 -2.35 9.99 14.19
C LEU A 100 -3.55 10.06 15.14
N PRO A 101 -4.08 11.25 15.45
CA PRO A 101 -5.44 11.27 15.92
C PRO A 101 -6.27 10.75 14.75
N LEU A 102 -7.05 9.68 14.98
CA LEU A 102 -8.28 9.46 14.23
C LEU A 102 -9.13 10.71 14.44
N ARG A 103 -8.85 11.78 13.68
CA ARG A 103 -9.75 12.91 13.52
C ARG A 103 -10.92 12.33 12.74
N ARG A 104 -11.84 11.70 13.50
CA ARG A 104 -13.26 11.72 13.20
C ARG A 104 -13.53 13.15 12.77
N HIS A 105 -13.87 13.33 11.50
CA HIS A 105 -14.50 14.55 11.05
C HIS A 105 -15.82 14.68 11.81
N ALA A 106 -15.75 15.27 12.99
CA ALA A 106 -16.85 15.88 13.70
C ALA A 106 -16.52 17.36 13.76
N HIS A 107 -16.86 18.07 12.69
CA HIS A 107 -17.29 19.45 12.81
C HIS A 107 -18.22 19.77 11.65
N ALA A 108 -19.51 19.62 11.94
CA ALA A 108 -20.50 20.51 11.38
C ALA A 108 -20.26 21.91 11.96
N SER A 109 -20.29 22.93 11.11
CA SER A 109 -20.81 24.28 11.37
C SER A 109 -20.77 25.05 10.06
#